data_AF-A0AAN8SXV6-F1
#
_entry.id   AF-A0AAN8SXV6-F1
#
_cell.length_a   1.000
_cell.length_b   1.000
_cell.length_c   1.000
_cell.angle_alpha   90.00
_cell.angle_beta   90.00
_cell.angle_gamma   90.00
#
_symmetry.space_group_name_H-M   'P 1'
#
loop_
_entity.id
_entity.type
_entity.pdbx_description
1 polymer ?
#
loop_
_entity_poly.entity_id
_entity_poly.type
_entity_poly.pdbx_seq_one_letter_code
_entity_poly.pdbx_strand_id
1 'polypeptide(L)'
;MPELNIPLSYNKTKSTVKNIGLHYEKIDACPNDCMLFRNDHKDDEFCHTCGASRYIKNPEVDHDVQPSKKSHQVSAKTLRHFPLIPRLKVQTRFNRRARNNDECDPSDAETESLFPQKRCPLGARKTDPFILDKKSLSQAHAYLLGNCDEIQEYIREHEQEVNNHPRRSKWSKAKDHCQNFSQWFETCALQEDVPDLIKKLSRGPNFVTKRYSRYLINGYRFHIRQRDARRKTQNSGVTVVASTTSFASSKDKNSIAANLTYYGRIVEYLWSYLCLF
;
A
#
# COMPACT_ATOMS: atom_id res chain seq x y z
N MET A 1 12.15 6.45 28.81
CA MET A 1 10.81 5.83 28.83
C MET A 1 9.82 6.90 28.42
N PRO A 2 8.94 6.70 27.42
CA PRO A 2 7.92 7.70 27.13
C PRO A 2 6.97 7.77 28.33
N GLU A 3 6.64 8.99 28.77
CA GLU A 3 5.71 9.19 29.88
C GLU A 3 4.36 8.53 29.55
N LEU A 4 3.99 7.53 30.34
CA LEU A 4 2.68 6.93 30.28
C LEU A 4 1.69 7.96 30.84
N ASN A 5 0.91 8.60 29.96
CA ASN A 5 -0.19 9.48 30.33
C ASN A 5 -1.34 8.69 30.98
N ILE A 6 -1.09 8.16 32.18
CA ILE A 6 -2.09 7.46 32.98
C ILE A 6 -3.02 8.53 33.58
N PRO A 7 -4.34 8.46 33.31
CA PRO A 7 -5.25 9.45 33.86
C PRO A 7 -5.24 9.40 35.39
N LEU A 8 -5.06 10.57 36.01
CA LEU A 8 -4.87 10.72 37.47
C LEU A 8 -6.14 10.43 38.30
N SER A 9 -7.28 10.15 37.68
CA SER A 9 -8.52 9.84 38.40
C SER A 9 -9.40 8.84 37.66
N TYR A 10 -10.19 8.08 38.42
CA TYR A 10 -11.18 7.14 37.88
C TYR A 10 -12.13 7.82 36.88
N ASN A 11 -12.61 9.02 37.20
CA ASN A 11 -13.52 9.78 36.34
C ASN A 11 -12.84 10.18 35.02
N LYS A 12 -11.56 10.58 35.07
CA LYS A 12 -10.77 10.89 33.87
C LYS A 12 -10.56 9.64 33.03
N THR A 13 -10.20 8.51 33.64
CA THR A 13 -10.07 7.22 32.95
C THR A 13 -11.38 6.78 32.30
N LYS A 14 -12.50 6.88 33.02
CA LYS A 14 -13.84 6.53 32.52
C LYS A 14 -14.27 7.41 31.33
N SER A 15 -13.96 8.70 31.38
CA SER A 15 -14.21 9.64 30.27
C SER A 15 -13.36 9.27 29.05
N THR A 16 -12.06 9.01 29.22
CA THR A 16 -11.18 8.58 28.13
C THR A 16 -11.67 7.28 27.47
N VAL A 17 -12.04 6.27 28.26
CA VAL A 17 -12.59 4.99 27.76
C VAL A 17 -13.90 5.20 26.97
N LYS A 18 -14.72 6.16 27.39
CA LYS A 18 -15.93 6.54 26.66
C LYS A 18 -15.62 7.21 25.32
N ASN A 19 -14.66 8.13 25.30
CA ASN A 19 -14.25 8.87 24.09
C ASN A 19 -13.66 7.94 23.02
N ILE A 20 -12.96 6.88 23.42
CA ILE A 20 -12.43 5.86 22.49
C ILE A 20 -13.45 4.78 22.12
N GLY A 21 -14.74 4.95 22.46
CA GLY A 21 -15.79 3.99 22.08
C GLY A 21 -15.72 2.64 22.80
N LEU A 22 -14.89 2.51 23.85
CA LEU A 22 -14.72 1.28 24.63
C LEU A 22 -15.58 1.23 25.90
N HIS A 23 -16.47 2.20 26.10
CA HIS A 23 -17.42 2.19 27.22
C HIS A 23 -18.35 0.96 27.18
N TYR A 24 -18.96 0.72 28.33
CA TYR A 24 -20.03 -0.25 28.50
C TYR A 24 -21.26 0.45 29.06
N GLU A 25 -22.41 -0.09 28.71
CA GLU A 25 -23.70 0.27 29.27
C GLU A 25 -24.02 -0.72 30.39
N LYS A 26 -24.49 -0.22 31.53
CA LYS A 26 -24.98 -1.06 32.62
C LYS A 26 -26.46 -1.34 32.38
N ILE A 27 -26.83 -2.61 32.38
CA ILE A 27 -28.21 -3.06 32.28
C ILE A 27 -28.48 -3.91 33.51
N ASP A 28 -29.55 -3.60 34.23
CA ASP A 28 -29.95 -4.42 35.37
C ASP A 28 -30.52 -5.76 34.87
N ALA A 29 -30.21 -6.83 35.57
CA ALA A 29 -30.61 -8.19 35.23
C ALA A 29 -31.34 -8.82 36.40
N CYS A 30 -32.27 -9.72 36.10
CA CYS A 30 -32.86 -10.57 37.11
C CYS A 30 -31.77 -11.40 37.81
N PRO A 31 -31.77 -11.53 39.15
CA PRO A 31 -30.79 -12.35 39.85
C PRO A 31 -30.80 -13.83 39.38
N ASN A 32 -31.96 -14.30 38.90
CA ASN A 32 -32.16 -15.65 38.35
C ASN A 32 -31.98 -15.74 36.82
N ASP A 33 -31.38 -14.72 36.17
CA ASP A 33 -31.09 -14.69 34.72
C ASP A 33 -32.30 -14.80 33.78
N CYS A 34 -33.52 -14.62 34.27
CA CYS A 34 -34.72 -14.77 33.44
C CYS A 34 -34.93 -13.64 32.42
N MET A 35 -34.50 -12.42 32.74
CA MET A 35 -34.69 -11.25 31.88
C MET A 35 -33.72 -10.12 32.23
N LEU A 36 -33.60 -9.16 31.31
CA LEU A 36 -32.92 -7.88 31.50
C LEU A 36 -33.95 -6.77 31.68
N PHE A 37 -33.73 -5.88 32.64
CA PHE A 37 -34.52 -4.67 32.85
C PHE A 37 -34.10 -3.60 31.82
N ARG A 38 -34.53 -3.77 30.57
CA ARG A 38 -34.25 -2.90 29.42
C ARG A 38 -35.50 -2.78 28.54
N ASN A 39 -35.55 -1.73 27.71
CA ASN A 39 -36.64 -1.44 26.78
C ASN A 39 -37.96 -1.30 27.56
N ASP A 40 -38.98 -2.08 27.21
CA ASP A 40 -40.32 -2.03 27.82
C ASP A 40 -40.31 -2.42 29.30
N HIS A 41 -39.27 -3.14 29.76
CA HIS A 41 -39.10 -3.59 31.15
C HIS A 41 -38.10 -2.73 31.94
N LYS A 42 -37.77 -1.53 31.44
CA LYS A 42 -36.72 -0.68 32.04
C LYS A 42 -37.13 -0.14 33.41
N ASP A 43 -38.41 0.10 33.65
CA ASP A 43 -38.93 0.71 34.88
C ASP A 43 -39.52 -0.34 35.84
N ASP A 44 -39.46 -1.63 35.48
CA ASP A 44 -39.94 -2.71 36.33
C ASP A 44 -39.04 -2.89 37.56
N GLU A 45 -39.67 -3.11 38.70
CA GLU A 45 -39.00 -3.45 39.96
C GLU A 45 -38.89 -4.96 40.19
N PHE A 46 -39.70 -5.75 39.50
CA PHE A 46 -39.78 -7.21 39.67
C PHE A 46 -39.70 -7.93 38.33
N CYS A 47 -39.03 -9.08 38.35
CA CYS A 47 -38.96 -9.95 37.19
C CYS A 47 -40.34 -10.54 36.89
N HIS A 48 -40.81 -10.36 35.65
CA HIS A 48 -42.10 -10.89 35.20
C HIS A 48 -42.15 -12.41 35.14
N THR A 49 -40.99 -13.07 34.98
CA THR A 49 -40.89 -14.53 34.86
C THR A 49 -40.85 -15.24 36.21
N CYS A 50 -40.09 -14.74 37.18
CA CYS A 50 -39.85 -15.42 38.45
C CYS A 50 -40.23 -14.62 39.70
N GLY A 51 -40.73 -13.40 39.55
CA GLY A 51 -41.13 -12.53 40.67
C GLY A 51 -39.98 -11.97 41.50
N ALA A 52 -38.71 -12.26 41.14
CA ALA A 52 -37.56 -11.77 41.88
C ALA A 52 -37.42 -10.25 41.79
N SER A 53 -37.02 -9.62 42.89
CA SER A 53 -36.72 -8.19 42.96
C SER A 53 -35.51 -7.82 42.11
N ARG A 54 -35.59 -6.69 41.42
CA ARG A 54 -34.47 -6.04 40.73
C ARG A 54 -33.38 -5.58 41.69
N TYR A 55 -33.75 -5.20 42.90
CA TYR A 55 -32.87 -4.58 43.89
C TYR A 55 -32.55 -5.51 45.06
N ILE A 56 -31.39 -5.29 45.69
CA ILE A 56 -30.97 -6.00 46.91
C ILE A 56 -31.85 -5.55 48.09
N LYS A 57 -32.39 -6.51 48.83
CA LYS A 57 -33.11 -6.27 50.10
C LYS A 57 -32.06 -6.10 51.19
N ASN A 58 -31.82 -4.86 51.64
CA ASN A 58 -30.81 -4.42 52.61
C ASN A 58 -29.38 -4.26 52.04
N PRO A 59 -28.99 -3.05 51.58
CA PRO A 59 -27.57 -2.73 51.55
C PRO A 59 -27.09 -2.68 53.00
N GLU A 60 -26.12 -3.52 53.37
CA GLU A 60 -25.42 -3.38 54.66
C GLU A 60 -24.75 -2.00 54.69
N VAL A 61 -25.35 -1.05 55.39
CA VAL A 61 -24.78 0.28 55.61
C VAL A 61 -24.06 0.21 56.96
N ASP A 62 -22.75 0.44 56.94
CA ASP A 62 -21.95 0.63 58.14
C ASP A 62 -22.59 1.72 59.02
N HIS A 63 -22.70 1.43 60.32
CA HIS A 63 -23.46 2.23 61.29
C HIS A 63 -22.74 3.53 61.64
N ASP A 64 -22.67 4.52 60.74
CA ASP A 64 -22.25 5.88 61.18
C ASP A 64 -22.58 7.08 60.27
N VAL A 65 -23.73 7.10 59.57
CA VAL A 65 -24.17 8.34 58.89
C VAL A 65 -25.69 8.55 59.01
N GLN A 66 -26.06 9.75 59.46
CA GLN A 66 -27.43 10.24 59.60
C GLN A 66 -28.32 10.04 58.34
N PRO A 67 -29.65 9.88 58.51
CA PRO A 67 -30.55 9.45 57.44
C PRO A 67 -30.79 10.57 56.42
N SER A 68 -30.13 10.48 55.26
CA SER A 68 -30.50 11.26 54.08
C SER A 68 -31.60 10.54 53.28
N LYS A 69 -32.65 11.28 52.92
CA LYS A 69 -33.85 10.79 52.22
C LYS A 69 -33.50 10.32 50.79
N LYS A 70 -33.25 9.02 50.65
CA LYS A 70 -33.55 8.09 49.53
C LYS A 70 -32.55 6.94 49.66
N SER A 71 -33.02 5.76 50.07
CA SER A 71 -32.22 4.53 50.06
C SER A 71 -31.61 4.35 48.67
N HIS A 72 -30.29 4.26 48.56
CA HIS A 72 -29.64 3.99 47.29
C HIS A 72 -29.99 2.56 46.88
N GLN A 73 -31.00 2.40 46.01
CA GLN A 73 -31.40 1.09 45.50
C GLN A 73 -30.25 0.52 44.65
N VAL A 74 -29.63 -0.56 45.14
CA VAL A 74 -28.55 -1.26 44.44
C VAL A 74 -29.16 -2.43 43.68
N SER A 75 -28.90 -2.49 42.38
CA SER A 75 -29.31 -3.59 41.51
C SER A 75 -28.72 -4.92 41.99
N ALA A 76 -29.54 -5.97 42.06
CA ALA A 76 -29.14 -7.30 42.49
C ALA A 76 -28.16 -7.96 41.51
N LYS A 77 -28.28 -7.66 40.21
CA LYS A 77 -27.37 -8.15 39.16
C LYS A 77 -27.25 -7.14 38.03
N THR A 78 -26.04 -6.88 37.57
CA THR A 78 -25.79 -5.92 36.47
C THR A 78 -25.02 -6.58 35.33
N LEU A 79 -25.61 -6.59 34.14
CA LEU A 79 -24.95 -6.90 32.88
C LEU A 79 -24.19 -5.67 32.36
N ARG A 80 -22.96 -5.88 31.87
CA ARG A 80 -22.19 -4.85 31.17
C ARG A 80 -22.29 -5.10 29.67
N HIS A 81 -23.15 -4.34 29.00
CA HIS A 81 -23.31 -4.41 27.56
C HIS A 81 -22.24 -3.59 26.85
N PHE A 82 -21.60 -4.19 25.85
CA PHE A 82 -20.53 -3.57 25.08
C PHE A 82 -21.02 -3.30 23.64
N PRO A 83 -21.37 -2.05 23.29
CA PRO A 83 -21.86 -1.74 21.94
C PRO A 83 -20.83 -2.09 20.85
N LEU A 84 -21.22 -2.89 19.87
CA LEU A 84 -20.30 -3.37 18.82
C LEU A 84 -19.91 -2.27 17.83
N ILE A 85 -20.87 -1.46 17.38
CA ILE A 85 -20.65 -0.44 16.33
C ILE A 85 -19.55 0.57 16.74
N PRO A 86 -19.56 1.19 17.94
CA PRO A 86 -18.48 2.06 18.37
C PRO A 86 -17.12 1.36 18.45
N ARG A 87 -17.10 0.09 18.85
CA ARG A 87 -15.87 -0.70 19.00
C ARG A 87 -15.22 -1.06 17.67
N LEU A 88 -16.01 -1.28 16.63
CA LEU A 88 -15.51 -1.54 15.27
C LEU A 88 -14.84 -0.32 14.63
N LYS A 89 -15.22 0.89 15.05
CA LYS A 89 -14.60 2.15 14.61
C LYS A 89 -13.23 2.41 15.25
N VAL A 90 -12.87 1.66 16.30
CA VAL A 90 -11.56 1.80 16.97
C VAL A 90 -10.50 1.08 16.15
N GLN A 91 -9.41 1.76 15.82
CA GLN A 91 -8.29 1.13 15.13
C GLN A 91 -7.55 0.17 16.07
N THR A 92 -7.72 -1.11 15.84
CA THR A 92 -7.08 -2.24 16.50
C THR A 92 -5.98 -2.84 15.63
N ARG A 93 -5.25 -3.83 16.18
CA ARG A 93 -4.28 -4.61 15.39
C ARG A 93 -4.90 -5.35 14.21
N PHE A 94 -6.21 -5.66 14.27
CA PHE A 94 -6.91 -6.50 13.30
C PHE A 94 -7.55 -5.71 12.15
N ASN A 95 -7.93 -4.44 12.38
CA ASN A 95 -8.54 -3.59 11.36
C ASN A 95 -7.63 -2.44 10.89
N ARG A 96 -6.45 -2.25 11.51
CA ARG A 96 -5.45 -1.31 10.97
C ARG A 96 -4.97 -1.82 9.60
N ARG A 97 -4.80 -0.91 8.64
CA ARG A 97 -4.15 -1.22 7.35
C ARG A 97 -2.80 -1.88 7.63
N ALA A 98 -2.45 -2.89 6.83
CA ALA A 98 -1.15 -3.53 6.90
C ALA A 98 -0.05 -2.48 6.76
N ARG A 99 1.09 -2.69 7.43
CA ARG A 99 2.23 -1.74 7.36
C ARG A 99 2.70 -1.50 5.93
N ASN A 100 2.50 -2.47 5.04
CA ASN A 100 2.81 -2.38 3.63
C ASN A 100 1.54 -2.58 2.79
N ASN A 101 0.52 -1.75 3.02
CA ASN A 101 -0.63 -1.69 2.12
C ASN A 101 -0.32 -0.69 0.99
N ASP A 102 -0.38 -1.16 -0.25
CA ASP A 102 -0.24 -0.38 -1.49
C ASP A 102 -1.58 -0.02 -2.15
N GLU A 103 -2.71 -0.29 -1.49
CA GLU A 103 -4.01 0.30 -1.86
C GLU A 103 -3.96 1.83 -1.72
N CYS A 104 -3.97 2.53 -2.85
CA CYS A 104 -4.20 3.97 -2.93
C CYS A 104 -5.56 4.33 -2.34
N ASP A 105 -5.68 5.53 -1.76
CA ASP A 105 -7.00 6.09 -1.50
C ASP A 105 -7.72 6.32 -2.83
N PRO A 106 -9.03 6.03 -2.96
CA PRO A 106 -9.78 6.22 -4.20
C PRO A 106 -9.75 7.65 -4.75
N SER A 107 -9.35 8.64 -3.95
CA SER A 107 -9.19 10.03 -4.38
C SER A 107 -8.01 10.28 -5.31
N ASP A 108 -7.03 9.36 -5.35
CA ASP A 108 -5.82 9.47 -6.19
C ASP A 108 -5.88 8.55 -7.41
N ALA A 109 -7.03 7.88 -7.63
CA ALA A 109 -7.26 6.96 -8.74
C ALA A 109 -7.71 7.74 -9.99
N GLU A 110 -6.86 8.64 -10.48
CA GLU A 110 -7.00 9.14 -11.84
C GLU A 110 -5.88 8.60 -12.72
N THR A 111 -6.27 8.35 -13.97
CA THR A 111 -5.49 8.07 -15.18
C THR A 111 -5.10 6.62 -15.44
N GLU A 112 -5.59 6.12 -16.57
CA GLU A 112 -5.12 4.92 -17.26
C GLU A 112 -3.62 5.04 -17.56
N SER A 113 -2.80 4.53 -16.64
CA SER A 113 -1.36 4.38 -16.84
C SER A 113 -1.11 3.08 -17.59
N LEU A 114 -0.40 3.16 -18.73
CA LEU A 114 0.10 2.00 -19.50
C LEU A 114 0.84 0.96 -18.66
N PHE A 115 1.36 1.37 -17.51
CA PHE A 115 1.86 0.48 -16.49
C PHE A 115 0.84 0.47 -15.36
N PRO A 116 -0.10 -0.51 -15.32
CA PRO A 116 -1.18 -0.57 -14.34
C PRO A 116 -0.69 -0.84 -12.91
N GLN A 117 0.62 -1.04 -12.73
CA GLN A 117 1.19 -1.38 -11.45
C GLN A 117 1.12 -0.18 -10.51
N LYS A 118 0.18 -0.24 -9.56
CA LYS A 118 -0.01 0.74 -8.48
C LYS A 118 1.30 0.87 -7.71
N ARG A 119 1.91 2.04 -7.73
CA ARG A 119 3.12 2.32 -6.95
C ARG A 119 2.86 3.50 -6.01
N CYS A 120 3.05 3.28 -4.72
CA CYS A 120 2.78 4.30 -3.70
C CYS A 120 4.10 4.88 -3.17
N PRO A 121 4.54 6.06 -3.65
CA PRO A 121 5.72 6.70 -3.11
C PRO A 121 5.50 7.10 -1.65
N LEU A 122 6.47 6.83 -0.77
CA LEU A 122 6.35 7.09 0.67
C LEU A 122 7.34 8.15 1.18
N GLY A 123 6.80 9.22 1.76
CA GLY A 123 7.55 10.30 2.39
C GLY A 123 7.58 11.58 1.56
N ALA A 124 8.13 12.64 2.15
CA ALA A 124 8.23 13.94 1.49
C ALA A 124 8.96 13.79 0.15
N ARG A 125 8.33 14.35 -0.90
CA ARG A 125 8.93 14.54 -2.21
C ARG A 125 10.21 15.35 -2.02
N LYS A 126 11.32 14.93 -2.62
CA LYS A 126 12.49 15.82 -2.74
C LYS A 126 12.10 16.93 -3.72
N THR A 127 12.20 18.18 -3.26
CA THR A 127 11.77 19.37 -4.00
C THR A 127 12.58 19.59 -5.28
N ASP A 128 13.83 19.13 -5.28
CA ASP A 128 14.77 19.40 -6.37
C ASP A 128 14.46 18.49 -7.58
N PRO A 129 14.25 19.08 -8.77
CA PRO A 129 14.12 18.32 -10.02
C PRO A 129 15.39 17.51 -10.27
N PHE A 130 15.24 16.23 -10.60
CA PHE A 130 16.38 15.41 -11.03
C PHE A 130 16.36 15.31 -12.55
N ILE A 131 17.48 15.70 -13.15
CA ILE A 131 17.69 15.63 -14.59
C ILE A 131 18.38 14.30 -14.89
N LEU A 132 17.74 13.45 -15.66
CA LEU A 132 18.33 12.21 -16.16
C LEU A 132 19.37 12.54 -17.23
N ASP A 133 20.51 11.86 -17.19
CA ASP A 133 21.48 11.93 -18.26
C ASP A 133 20.99 11.20 -19.51
N LYS A 134 21.54 11.57 -20.68
CA LYS A 134 21.13 11.02 -21.97
C LYS A 134 21.22 9.51 -22.04
N LYS A 135 22.24 8.90 -21.42
CA LYS A 135 22.42 7.44 -21.42
C LYS A 135 21.33 6.77 -20.59
N SER A 136 21.05 7.27 -19.39
CA SER A 136 19.94 6.75 -18.57
C SER A 136 18.58 6.91 -19.25
N LEU A 137 18.36 8.00 -19.99
CA LEU A 137 17.14 8.19 -20.78
C LEU A 137 17.01 7.16 -21.90
N SER A 138 18.07 6.96 -22.69
CA SER A 138 18.08 5.94 -23.74
C SER A 138 17.88 4.53 -23.19
N GLN A 139 18.49 4.21 -22.06
CA GLN A 139 18.30 2.91 -21.40
C GLN A 139 16.87 2.73 -20.88
N ALA A 140 16.28 3.78 -20.28
CA ALA A 140 14.90 3.75 -19.83
C ALA A 140 13.93 3.61 -21.01
N HIS A 141 14.17 4.32 -22.11
CA HIS A 141 13.36 4.22 -23.33
C HIS A 141 13.41 2.82 -23.93
N ALA A 142 14.61 2.26 -24.11
CA ALA A 142 14.79 0.90 -24.62
C ALA A 142 14.11 -0.14 -23.73
N TYR A 143 14.21 0.02 -22.40
CA TYR A 143 13.51 -0.86 -21.45
C TYR A 143 12.00 -0.75 -21.59
N LEU A 144 11.44 0.47 -21.68
CA LEU A 144 10.01 0.68 -21.87
C LEU A 144 9.52 0.02 -23.16
N LEU A 145 10.19 0.27 -24.29
CA LEU A 145 9.78 -0.29 -25.58
C LEU A 145 9.89 -1.82 -25.60
N GLY A 146 10.95 -2.39 -25.02
CA GLY A 146 11.17 -3.84 -25.00
C GLY A 146 10.21 -4.61 -24.08
N ASN A 147 9.56 -3.94 -23.12
CA ASN A 147 8.61 -4.54 -22.18
C ASN A 147 7.15 -4.12 -22.43
N CYS A 148 6.88 -3.46 -23.57
CA CYS A 148 5.53 -3.06 -23.99
C CYS A 148 5.01 -4.09 -25.00
N ASP A 149 3.82 -4.64 -24.77
CA ASP A 149 3.26 -5.69 -25.63
C ASP A 149 2.86 -5.13 -27.00
N GLU A 150 2.38 -3.87 -27.03
CA GLU A 150 1.99 -3.14 -28.23
C GLU A 150 3.16 -2.87 -29.18
N ILE A 151 4.40 -2.96 -28.70
CA ILE A 151 5.62 -2.67 -29.47
C ILE A 151 6.26 -3.94 -30.04
N GLN A 152 5.79 -5.14 -29.66
CA GLN A 152 6.39 -6.41 -30.08
C GLN A 152 6.35 -6.62 -31.61
N GLU A 153 5.35 -6.08 -32.30
CA GLU A 153 5.30 -6.12 -33.76
C GLU A 153 6.41 -5.31 -34.41
N TYR A 154 6.59 -4.06 -33.98
CA TYR A 154 7.67 -3.18 -34.42
C TYR A 154 9.06 -3.76 -34.13
N ILE A 155 9.24 -4.43 -32.98
CA ILE A 155 10.50 -5.12 -32.65
C ILE A 155 10.81 -6.18 -33.72
N ARG A 156 9.82 -7.03 -34.06
CA ARG A 156 9.99 -8.09 -35.07
C ARG A 156 10.28 -7.52 -36.46
N GLU A 157 9.60 -6.45 -36.85
CA GLU A 157 9.83 -5.77 -38.14
C GLU A 157 11.27 -5.25 -38.26
N HIS A 158 11.76 -4.54 -37.23
CA HIS A 158 13.13 -4.04 -37.23
C HIS A 158 14.17 -5.16 -37.20
N GLU A 159 13.93 -6.24 -36.44
CA GLU A 159 14.79 -7.43 -36.49
C GLU A 159 14.87 -8.01 -37.90
N GLN A 160 13.75 -8.08 -38.63
CA GLN A 160 13.72 -8.56 -40.00
C GLN A 160 14.49 -7.63 -40.96
N GLU A 161 14.32 -6.32 -40.84
CA GLU A 161 15.04 -5.31 -41.63
C GLU A 161 16.57 -5.43 -41.45
N VAL A 162 17.02 -5.54 -40.20
CA VAL A 162 18.43 -5.73 -39.87
C VAL A 162 18.94 -7.10 -40.37
N ASN A 163 18.10 -8.13 -40.30
CA ASN A 163 18.44 -9.47 -40.78
C ASN A 163 18.57 -9.56 -42.30
N ASN A 164 17.84 -8.75 -43.06
CA ASN A 164 17.88 -8.67 -44.52
C ASN A 164 19.23 -8.19 -45.08
N HIS A 165 20.17 -7.76 -44.23
CA HIS A 165 21.53 -7.41 -44.63
C HIS A 165 22.46 -8.65 -44.56
N PRO A 166 22.68 -9.40 -45.66
CA PRO A 166 23.30 -10.74 -45.60
C PRO A 166 24.79 -10.71 -45.26
N ARG A 167 25.48 -9.59 -45.48
CA ARG A 167 26.92 -9.46 -45.27
C ARG A 167 27.34 -9.19 -43.81
N ARG A 168 26.39 -8.90 -42.91
CA ARG A 168 26.68 -8.58 -41.50
C ARG A 168 26.65 -9.85 -40.63
N SER A 169 27.56 -9.93 -39.64
CA SER A 169 27.55 -11.03 -38.67
C SER A 169 26.30 -10.95 -37.77
N LYS A 170 25.89 -12.09 -37.18
CA LYS A 170 24.77 -12.14 -36.24
C LYS A 170 24.95 -11.18 -35.07
N TRP A 171 26.17 -11.09 -34.53
CA TRP A 171 26.49 -10.14 -33.45
C TRP A 171 26.30 -8.69 -33.88
N SER A 172 26.80 -8.32 -35.08
CA SER A 172 26.64 -6.96 -35.58
C SER A 172 25.17 -6.60 -35.80
N LYS A 173 24.36 -7.56 -36.25
CA LYS A 173 22.90 -7.40 -36.40
C LYS A 173 22.20 -7.21 -35.05
N ALA A 174 22.48 -8.07 -34.07
CA ALA A 174 21.92 -7.93 -32.72
C ALA A 174 22.31 -6.59 -32.07
N LYS A 175 23.55 -6.14 -32.28
CA LYS A 175 24.03 -4.83 -31.83
C LYS A 175 23.33 -3.67 -32.53
N ASP A 176 23.15 -3.77 -33.84
CA ASP A 176 22.45 -2.76 -34.65
C ASP A 176 20.99 -2.61 -34.18
N HIS A 177 20.30 -3.74 -33.99
CA HIS A 177 18.95 -3.76 -33.45
C HIS A 177 18.86 -3.06 -32.09
N CYS A 178 19.70 -3.44 -31.12
CA CYS A 178 19.61 -2.87 -29.77
C CYS A 178 20.02 -1.40 -29.68
N GLN A 179 20.82 -0.89 -30.62
CA GLN A 179 21.28 0.51 -30.62
C GLN A 179 20.36 1.44 -31.41
N ASN A 180 19.82 0.96 -32.53
CA ASN A 180 19.12 1.81 -33.50
C ASN A 180 17.60 1.66 -33.46
N PHE A 181 17.06 0.64 -32.76
CA PHE A 181 15.62 0.39 -32.69
C PHE A 181 14.82 1.61 -32.23
N SER A 182 15.25 2.32 -31.18
CA SER A 182 14.52 3.50 -30.69
C SER A 182 14.40 4.61 -31.74
N GLN A 183 15.45 4.84 -32.53
CA GLN A 183 15.45 5.87 -33.58
C GLN A 183 14.63 5.42 -34.80
N TRP A 184 14.76 4.15 -35.18
CA TRP A 184 13.93 3.55 -36.23
C TRP A 184 12.44 3.63 -35.86
N PHE A 185 12.10 3.27 -34.62
CA PHE A 185 10.74 3.33 -34.10
C PHE A 185 10.18 4.76 -34.05
N GLU A 186 11.00 5.75 -33.72
CA GLU A 186 10.62 7.17 -33.83
C GLU A 186 10.25 7.57 -35.26
N THR A 187 10.99 7.05 -36.25
CA THR A 187 10.71 7.30 -37.67
C THR A 187 9.39 6.65 -38.10
N CYS A 188 9.12 5.41 -37.65
CA CYS A 188 7.84 4.73 -37.90
C CYS A 188 6.66 5.54 -37.33
N ALA A 189 6.83 6.13 -36.14
CA ALA A 189 5.78 6.90 -35.48
C ALA A 189 5.43 8.24 -36.18
N LEU A 190 6.21 8.69 -37.17
CA LEU A 190 5.91 9.89 -37.97
C LEU A 190 4.87 9.63 -39.08
N GLN A 191 4.52 8.37 -39.34
CA GLN A 191 3.50 8.03 -40.34
C GLN A 191 2.11 8.50 -39.88
N GLU A 192 1.27 8.94 -40.84
CA GLU A 192 -0.02 9.58 -40.53
C GLU A 192 -0.97 8.62 -39.79
N ASP A 193 -1.02 7.35 -40.21
CA ASP A 193 -1.98 6.33 -39.74
C ASP A 193 -1.52 5.52 -38.51
N VAL A 194 -0.67 6.12 -37.67
CA VAL A 194 -0.12 5.45 -36.48
C VAL A 194 -0.94 5.81 -35.23
N PRO A 195 -1.31 4.82 -34.37
CA PRO A 195 -2.04 5.07 -33.14
C PRO A 195 -1.34 6.09 -32.23
N ASP A 196 -2.12 6.92 -31.55
CA ASP A 196 -1.59 7.95 -30.64
C ASP A 196 -0.69 7.36 -29.54
N LEU A 197 -0.98 6.15 -29.09
CA LEU A 197 -0.16 5.42 -28.14
C LEU A 197 1.28 5.23 -28.65
N ILE A 198 1.44 4.80 -29.89
CA ILE A 198 2.75 4.57 -30.53
C ILE A 198 3.50 5.90 -30.69
N LYS A 199 2.80 6.97 -31.11
CA LYS A 199 3.34 8.34 -31.19
C LYS A 199 3.81 8.88 -29.83
N LYS A 200 3.20 8.45 -28.73
CA LYS A 200 3.61 8.83 -27.38
C LYS A 200 4.80 7.99 -26.89
N LEU A 201 4.80 6.69 -27.16
CA LEU A 201 5.89 5.78 -26.80
C LEU A 201 7.19 6.10 -27.54
N SER A 202 7.11 6.59 -28.78
CA SER A 202 8.28 6.95 -29.58
C SER A 202 9.07 8.13 -29.01
N ARG A 203 8.41 9.10 -28.37
CA ARG A 203 9.04 10.29 -27.78
C ARG A 203 9.93 9.98 -26.58
N GLY A 204 9.72 8.82 -25.95
CA GLY A 204 10.52 8.37 -24.81
C GLY A 204 10.33 9.19 -23.53
N PRO A 205 11.00 8.80 -22.43
CA PRO A 205 10.80 9.33 -21.09
C PRO A 205 11.21 10.81 -20.94
N ASN A 206 10.55 11.50 -20.01
CA ASN A 206 10.82 12.88 -19.69
C ASN A 206 12.16 12.95 -18.96
N PHE A 207 13.03 13.87 -19.40
CA PHE A 207 14.34 14.11 -18.82
C PHE A 207 14.29 14.68 -17.40
N VAL A 208 13.16 15.28 -17.01
CA VAL A 208 12.90 15.73 -15.64
C VAL A 208 12.07 14.68 -14.90
N THR A 209 12.63 14.15 -13.81
CA THR A 209 11.99 13.12 -12.99
C THR A 209 11.94 13.54 -11.52
N LYS A 210 10.89 13.10 -10.84
CA LYS A 210 10.77 13.23 -9.38
C LYS A 210 11.57 12.13 -8.69
N ARG A 211 12.08 12.46 -7.50
CA ARG A 211 12.84 11.52 -6.67
C ARG A 211 12.13 11.17 -5.38
N TYR A 212 12.16 9.89 -5.04
CA TYR A 212 11.61 9.37 -3.79
C TYR A 212 12.62 8.50 -3.04
N SER A 213 12.49 8.48 -1.72
CA SER A 213 13.39 7.72 -0.83
C SER A 213 12.82 6.35 -0.41
N ARG A 214 11.52 6.12 -0.64
CA ARG A 214 10.81 4.89 -0.31
C ARG A 214 9.67 4.67 -1.28
N TYR A 215 9.39 3.41 -1.54
CA TYR A 215 8.26 2.99 -2.37
C TYR A 215 7.58 1.77 -1.74
N LEU A 216 6.28 1.68 -1.97
CA LEU A 216 5.50 0.46 -1.83
C LEU A 216 5.13 -0.04 -3.21
N ILE A 217 5.46 -1.30 -3.50
CA ILE A 217 5.13 -1.98 -4.75
C ILE A 217 4.74 -3.42 -4.39
N ASN A 218 3.55 -3.85 -4.80
CA ASN A 218 3.00 -5.19 -4.59
C ASN A 218 3.03 -5.62 -3.11
N GLY A 219 2.67 -4.72 -2.19
CA GLY A 219 2.71 -4.98 -0.75
C GLY A 219 4.11 -5.09 -0.13
N TYR A 220 5.18 -4.80 -0.88
CA TYR A 220 6.55 -4.75 -0.38
C TYR A 220 7.06 -3.32 -0.26
N ARG A 221 7.70 -3.03 0.89
CA ARG A 221 8.30 -1.73 1.16
C ARG A 221 9.78 -1.75 0.86
N PHE A 222 10.16 -0.94 -0.11
CA PHE A 222 11.54 -0.80 -0.53
C PHE A 222 12.12 0.55 -0.11
N HIS A 223 13.44 0.57 -0.02
CA HIS A 223 14.22 1.72 0.41
C HIS A 223 15.37 1.97 -0.54
N ILE A 224 15.80 3.24 -0.64
CA ILE A 224 17.05 3.55 -1.33
C ILE A 224 18.25 3.10 -0.48
N ARG A 225 19.31 2.66 -1.14
CA ARG A 225 20.56 2.16 -0.54
C ARG A 225 21.09 3.07 0.56
N GLN A 226 21.10 4.39 0.34
CA GLN A 226 21.62 5.35 1.32
C GLN A 226 20.83 5.36 2.63
N ARG A 227 19.52 5.12 2.55
CA ARG A 227 18.64 5.05 3.73
C ARG A 227 18.78 3.72 4.45
N ASP A 228 18.95 2.65 3.70
CA ASP A 228 19.13 1.29 4.22
C ASP A 228 20.46 1.08 4.94
N ALA A 229 21.51 1.78 4.53
CA ALA A 229 22.83 1.69 5.17
C ALA A 229 22.80 2.01 6.68
N ARG A 230 21.80 2.77 7.14
CA ARG A 230 21.62 3.15 8.55
C ARG A 230 20.67 2.21 9.32
N ARG A 231 20.19 1.13 8.71
CA ARG A 231 19.16 0.24 9.28
C ARG A 231 19.70 -1.15 9.56
N LYS A 232 19.07 -1.81 10.54
CA LYS A 232 19.36 -3.22 10.88
C LYS A 232 18.93 -4.20 9.79
N THR A 233 17.94 -3.85 8.98
CA THR A 233 17.44 -4.66 7.87
C THR A 233 17.56 -3.89 6.55
N GLN A 234 17.98 -4.60 5.50
CA GLN A 234 18.15 -4.05 4.15
C GLN A 234 16.98 -4.50 3.26
N ASN A 235 16.28 -3.55 2.66
CA ASN A 235 15.16 -3.74 1.75
C ASN A 235 15.37 -2.95 0.43
N SER A 236 16.62 -2.88 -0.03
CA SER A 236 17.03 -2.16 -1.24
C SER A 236 17.52 -3.09 -2.34
N GLY A 237 17.57 -4.40 -2.09
CA GLY A 237 17.94 -5.41 -3.08
C GLY A 237 16.82 -5.63 -4.10
N VAL A 238 17.19 -5.78 -5.36
CA VAL A 238 16.31 -6.17 -6.45
C VAL A 238 16.95 -7.27 -7.28
N THR A 239 16.10 -8.10 -7.87
CA THR A 239 16.53 -9.17 -8.78
C THR A 239 15.70 -9.06 -10.06
N VAL A 240 16.36 -9.15 -11.21
CA VAL A 240 15.72 -9.17 -12.53
C VAL A 240 16.20 -10.41 -13.26
N VAL A 241 15.27 -11.19 -13.80
CA VAL A 241 15.59 -12.29 -14.72
C VAL A 241 15.36 -11.77 -16.13
N ALA A 242 16.40 -11.70 -16.93
CA ALA A 242 16.34 -11.24 -18.31
C ALA A 242 16.64 -12.39 -19.27
N SER A 243 15.80 -12.54 -20.30
CA SER A 243 16.05 -13.47 -21.40
C SER A 243 17.02 -12.79 -22.37
N THR A 244 18.26 -13.27 -22.45
CA THR A 244 19.30 -12.62 -23.27
C THR A 244 19.93 -13.62 -24.22
N THR A 245 20.09 -13.23 -25.48
CA THR A 245 20.96 -13.92 -26.44
C THR A 245 22.39 -13.43 -26.29
N SER A 246 23.30 -14.32 -25.88
CA SER A 246 24.72 -14.03 -25.70
C SER A 246 25.57 -14.63 -26.83
N PHE A 247 26.73 -14.00 -27.07
CA PHE A 247 27.72 -14.41 -28.05
C PHE A 247 29.07 -14.55 -27.35
N ALA A 248 29.83 -15.60 -27.62
CA ALA A 248 31.16 -15.78 -27.05
C ALA A 248 32.17 -14.77 -27.62
N SER A 249 31.94 -14.27 -28.84
CA SER A 249 32.73 -13.21 -29.47
C SER A 249 31.96 -12.51 -30.60
N SER A 250 32.49 -11.40 -31.13
CA SER A 250 31.90 -10.70 -32.29
C SER A 250 31.89 -11.52 -33.59
N LYS A 251 32.69 -12.59 -33.67
CA LYS A 251 32.76 -13.53 -34.80
C LYS A 251 31.94 -14.80 -34.59
N ASP A 252 31.31 -14.93 -33.42
CA ASP A 252 30.55 -16.12 -33.06
C ASP A 252 29.29 -16.28 -33.94
N LYS A 253 29.08 -17.51 -34.40
CA LYS A 253 27.93 -17.89 -35.24
C LYS A 253 26.82 -18.57 -34.42
N ASN A 254 27.13 -18.99 -33.19
CA ASN A 254 26.30 -19.81 -32.33
C ASN A 254 25.89 -19.00 -31.08
N SER A 255 24.89 -18.14 -31.25
CA SER A 255 24.30 -17.41 -30.12
C SER A 255 23.59 -18.37 -29.16
N ILE A 256 23.76 -18.15 -27.86
CA ILE A 256 23.07 -18.90 -26.80
C ILE A 256 22.02 -17.99 -26.16
N ALA A 257 20.75 -18.38 -26.26
CA ALA A 257 19.68 -17.76 -25.50
C ALA A 257 19.63 -18.37 -24.09
N ALA A 258 19.76 -17.52 -23.06
CA ALA A 258 19.70 -17.95 -21.68
C ALA A 258 18.99 -16.91 -20.81
N ASN A 259 18.33 -17.40 -19.76
CA ASN A 259 17.80 -16.55 -18.71
C ASN A 259 18.92 -16.21 -17.72
N LEU A 260 19.29 -14.93 -17.68
CA LEU A 260 20.32 -14.43 -16.79
C LEU A 260 19.69 -13.66 -15.63
N THR A 261 20.10 -14.01 -14.42
CA THR A 261 19.64 -13.35 -13.20
C THR A 261 20.61 -12.25 -12.80
N TYR A 262 20.12 -11.02 -12.79
CA TYR A 262 20.86 -9.83 -12.37
C TYR A 262 20.41 -9.40 -10.99
N TYR A 263 21.38 -9.08 -10.13
CA TYR A 263 21.14 -8.54 -8.81
C TYR A 263 21.55 -7.08 -8.78
N GLY A 264 20.66 -6.25 -8.25
CA GLY A 264 20.85 -4.81 -8.15
C GLY A 264 20.55 -4.29 -6.75
N ARG A 265 20.95 -3.05 -6.52
CA ARG A 265 20.49 -2.27 -5.36
C ARG A 265 19.85 -0.99 -5.85
N ILE A 266 18.71 -0.67 -5.27
CA ILE A 266 17.97 0.54 -5.59
C ILE A 266 18.74 1.72 -5.00
N VAL A 267 19.32 2.52 -5.89
CA VAL A 267 20.02 3.74 -5.48
C VAL A 267 19.02 4.88 -5.39
N GLU A 268 18.11 5.01 -6.37
CA GLU A 268 17.11 6.07 -6.44
C GLU A 268 15.82 5.56 -7.09
N TYR A 269 14.68 6.12 -6.66
CA TYR A 269 13.42 5.98 -7.37
C TYR A 269 13.17 7.21 -8.21
N LEU A 270 12.98 7.00 -9.51
CA LEU A 270 12.70 8.03 -10.47
C LEU A 270 11.25 7.85 -10.95
N TRP A 271 10.41 8.86 -10.70
CA TRP A 271 9.10 8.97 -11.32
C TRP A 271 9.20 10.03 -12.43
N SER A 272 9.34 9.60 -13.67
CA SER A 272 9.15 10.48 -14.81
C SER A 272 7.67 10.53 -15.16
N TYR A 273 7.21 11.70 -15.62
CA TYR A 273 5.82 11.93 -16.01
C TYR A 273 5.37 11.11 -17.24
N LEU A 274 6.15 10.13 -17.73
CA LEU A 274 5.70 9.30 -18.85
C LEU A 274 4.62 8.26 -18.52
N CYS A 275 4.15 8.24 -17.28
CA CYS A 275 2.97 7.47 -16.88
C CYS A 275 1.78 8.37 -16.52
N LEU A 276 1.83 9.66 -16.86
CA LEU A 276 0.67 10.56 -16.79
C LEU A 276 0.42 11.07 -18.21
N PHE A 277 -0.58 10.46 -18.86
CA PHE A 277 -1.16 10.97 -20.09
C PHE A 277 -1.98 12.23 -19.79
#